data_AF-A8WJF8-F1
#
_entry.id   AF-A8WJF8-F1
#
_cell.length_a   1.000
_cell.length_b   1.000
_cell.length_c   1.000
_cell.angle_alpha   90.00
_cell.angle_beta   90.00
_cell.angle_gamma   90.00
#
_symmetry.space_group_name_H-M   'P 1'
#
loop_
_entity.id
_entity.type
_entity.pdbx_description
1 polymer ?
#
loop_
_entity_poly.entity_id
_entity_poly.type
_entity_poly.pdbx_seq_one_letter_code
_entity_poly.pdbx_strand_id
1 'polypeptide(L)'
;MKSIIQVKTIRYFRAGSSENSPSPEPALPPTLNNNQNFIKNPKHFPFLNLNLETSEVLSESSDSFELFLKQIQENGAPEFVTQKNVLTRIATSSDPSSESSEGIRVFRKSGVTFLWSGEKQEEDCCQKKYEKLFKDYFLGTSEQKVFGIFEATIPGGAKVYYFGEVDGRDANQQHLAFRVVRYATTTLNFWKEKSCEFFWDCVFGNVPILMLGTRTGTMDDDPKTREPLCYSELSVYKLENLPQESIPSLASTFADKSKGKFVPWSIMDGESELQEFFRLVQATVTQEDAFFTFSKNGSSWKIKNVTANDMDYCDLISTIFSN
;
A
#
# COMPACT_ATOMS: atom_id res chain seq x y z
N MET A 1 14.27 13.65 8.46
CA MET A 1 13.12 14.51 8.10
C MET A 1 11.88 13.63 8.20
N LYS A 2 10.77 14.12 8.76
CA LYS A 2 9.50 13.39 8.81
C LYS A 2 8.56 13.96 7.76
N SER A 3 7.62 13.15 7.26
CA SER A 3 6.56 13.70 6.41
C SER A 3 5.68 14.65 7.23
N ILE A 4 5.20 15.71 6.58
CA ILE A 4 4.23 16.65 7.16
C ILE A 4 2.79 16.13 7.02
N ILE A 5 2.58 15.03 6.27
CA ILE A 5 1.27 14.39 6.15
C ILE A 5 0.91 13.76 7.50
N GLN A 6 -0.21 14.19 8.05
CA GLN A 6 -0.79 13.62 9.26
C GLN A 6 -1.86 12.63 8.87
N VAL A 7 -1.71 11.38 9.32
CA VAL A 7 -2.67 10.31 9.09
C VAL A 7 -3.31 9.91 10.41
N LYS A 8 -4.63 9.78 10.41
CA LYS A 8 -5.42 9.29 11.53
C LYS A 8 -6.21 8.06 11.10
N THR A 9 -6.13 6.99 11.89
CA THR A 9 -7.04 5.85 11.75
C THR A 9 -8.37 6.19 12.42
N ILE A 10 -9.46 6.15 11.65
CA ILE A 10 -10.82 6.47 12.12
C ILE A 10 -11.47 5.23 12.73
N ARG A 11 -11.48 4.12 11.97
CA ARG A 11 -12.07 2.84 12.38
C ARG A 11 -11.58 1.70 11.48
N TYR A 12 -12.08 0.49 11.73
CA TYR A 12 -11.78 -0.70 10.95
C TYR A 12 -13.04 -1.42 10.49
N PHE A 13 -12.92 -2.21 9.42
CA PHE A 13 -13.96 -3.13 8.94
C PHE A 13 -13.35 -4.40 8.34
N ARG A 14 -14.12 -5.48 8.25
CA ARG A 14 -13.68 -6.77 7.66
C ARG A 14 -14.18 -6.91 6.23
N ALA A 15 -13.33 -7.45 5.36
CA ALA A 15 -13.73 -7.88 4.02
C ALA A 15 -14.88 -8.90 4.11
N GLY A 16 -15.89 -8.80 3.25
CA GLY A 16 -16.98 -9.78 3.16
C GLY A 16 -17.95 -9.81 4.36
N SER A 17 -17.86 -8.86 5.30
CA SER A 17 -18.90 -8.69 6.32
C SER A 17 -20.14 -8.06 5.67
N SER A 18 -21.22 -8.82 5.54
CA SER A 18 -22.51 -8.26 5.15
C SER A 18 -23.11 -7.49 6.35
N GLU A 19 -23.83 -6.40 6.08
CA GLU A 19 -24.56 -5.61 7.10
C GLU A 19 -25.49 -6.47 7.98
N ASN A 20 -25.87 -7.66 7.51
CA ASN A 20 -26.76 -8.59 8.20
C ASN A 20 -26.07 -9.57 9.17
N SER A 21 -24.75 -9.50 9.31
CA SER A 21 -24.04 -10.30 10.32
C SER A 21 -23.39 -9.36 11.34
N PRO A 22 -24.12 -8.98 12.41
CA PRO A 22 -23.55 -8.17 13.47
C PRO A 22 -22.50 -9.03 14.18
N SER A 23 -21.24 -8.94 13.75
CA SER A 23 -20.12 -9.37 14.59
C SER A 23 -20.12 -8.44 15.80
N PRO A 24 -20.37 -8.94 17.03
CA PRO A 24 -20.42 -8.11 18.23
C PRO A 24 -19.04 -7.56 18.61
N GLU A 25 -17.97 -8.07 18.00
CA GLU A 25 -16.61 -7.58 18.22
C GLU A 25 -16.17 -6.58 17.15
N PRO A 26 -15.51 -5.48 17.56
CA PRO A 26 -14.92 -4.53 16.61
C PRO A 26 -13.97 -5.27 15.67
N ALA A 27 -13.98 -4.88 14.39
CA ALA A 27 -13.15 -5.43 13.33
C ALA A 27 -11.65 -5.11 13.52
N LEU A 28 -11.09 -5.46 14.66
CA LEU A 28 -9.74 -5.10 15.03
C LEU A 28 -8.71 -5.93 14.23
N PRO A 29 -7.62 -5.31 13.76
CA PRO A 29 -6.53 -6.04 13.12
C PRO A 29 -5.91 -7.06 14.10
N PRO A 30 -5.41 -8.21 13.58
CA PRO A 30 -4.80 -9.25 14.39
C PRO A 30 -3.57 -8.73 15.13
N THR A 31 -3.27 -9.33 16.28
CA THR A 31 -2.09 -8.99 17.09
C THR A 31 -0.99 -10.02 16.89
N LEU A 32 0.26 -9.59 17.05
CA LEU A 32 1.42 -10.48 17.02
C LEU A 32 1.28 -11.70 17.95
N ASN A 33 1.58 -12.88 17.42
CA ASN A 33 1.66 -14.14 18.16
C ASN A 33 3.04 -14.30 18.85
N ASN A 34 3.32 -15.51 19.36
CA ASN A 34 4.58 -15.81 20.07
C ASN A 34 5.85 -15.67 19.19
N ASN A 35 5.71 -15.70 17.86
CA ASN A 35 6.83 -15.51 16.93
C ASN A 35 7.38 -14.07 16.94
N GLN A 36 6.72 -13.13 17.62
CA GLN A 36 7.27 -11.80 17.89
C GLN A 36 8.63 -11.81 18.59
N ASN A 37 9.01 -12.91 19.25
CA ASN A 37 10.33 -13.04 19.84
C ASN A 37 11.44 -12.98 18.78
N PHE A 38 11.18 -13.40 17.54
CA PHE A 38 12.13 -13.26 16.44
C PHE A 38 12.28 -11.81 15.97
N ILE A 39 11.25 -10.97 16.13
CA ILE A 39 11.35 -9.52 15.87
C ILE A 39 12.32 -8.87 16.85
N LYS A 40 12.30 -9.30 18.13
CA LYS A 40 13.21 -8.79 19.18
C LYS A 40 14.63 -9.36 19.05
N ASN A 41 14.76 -10.60 18.56
CA ASN A 41 16.05 -11.23 18.31
C ASN A 41 16.12 -11.87 16.91
N PRO A 42 16.33 -11.06 15.85
CA PRO A 42 16.30 -11.54 14.47
C PRO A 42 17.39 -12.55 14.11
N LYS A 43 18.48 -12.63 14.90
CA LYS A 43 19.60 -13.55 14.66
C LYS A 43 19.21 -15.03 14.81
N HIS A 44 18.12 -15.32 15.53
CA HIS A 44 17.60 -16.67 15.71
C HIS A 44 16.35 -16.94 14.88
N PHE A 45 16.01 -16.05 13.94
CA PHE A 45 14.89 -16.28 13.05
C PHE A 45 15.11 -17.58 12.25
N PRO A 46 14.21 -18.56 12.35
CA PRO A 46 14.32 -19.77 11.54
C PRO A 46 14.03 -19.42 10.09
N PHE A 47 14.59 -20.20 9.16
CA PHE A 47 14.24 -20.01 7.76
C PHE A 47 12.75 -20.32 7.57
N LEU A 48 11.97 -19.33 7.14
CA LEU A 48 10.55 -19.51 6.88
C LEU A 48 10.35 -19.94 5.44
N ASN A 49 9.89 -21.18 5.24
CA ASN A 49 9.56 -21.71 3.93
C ASN A 49 8.35 -20.98 3.33
N LEU A 50 8.50 -20.37 2.16
CA LEU A 50 7.42 -19.71 1.42
C LEU A 50 6.90 -20.54 0.24
N ASN A 51 7.48 -21.71 -0.01
CA ASN A 51 7.01 -22.67 -1.01
C ASN A 51 5.95 -23.62 -0.44
N LEU A 52 4.99 -23.07 0.30
CA LEU A 52 3.87 -23.82 0.86
C LEU A 52 2.62 -23.56 0.02
N GLU A 53 1.72 -24.53 -0.07
CA GLU A 53 0.38 -24.25 -0.61
C GLU A 53 -0.37 -23.33 0.35
N THR A 54 -1.05 -22.33 -0.21
CA THR A 54 -1.91 -21.41 0.54
C THR A 54 -3.27 -21.37 -0.10
N SER A 55 -4.31 -21.15 0.72
CA SER A 55 -5.61 -20.72 0.21
C SER A 55 -5.43 -19.49 -0.70
N GLU A 56 -6.33 -19.34 -1.67
CA GLU A 56 -6.27 -18.24 -2.64
C GLU A 56 -6.08 -16.89 -1.94
N VAL A 57 -5.14 -16.08 -2.45
CA VAL A 57 -4.97 -14.72 -1.95
C VAL A 57 -6.13 -13.89 -2.48
N LEU A 58 -7.11 -13.64 -1.63
CA LEU A 58 -8.23 -12.77 -1.95
C LEU A 58 -7.69 -11.37 -2.32
N SER A 59 -7.96 -10.93 -3.56
CA SER A 59 -7.72 -9.55 -3.95
C SER A 59 -8.64 -8.61 -3.17
N GLU A 60 -8.27 -7.33 -3.08
CA GLU A 60 -9.24 -6.31 -2.65
C GLU A 60 -10.41 -6.34 -3.65
N SER A 61 -11.60 -6.74 -3.18
CA SER A 61 -12.79 -6.87 -4.03
C SER A 61 -13.52 -5.52 -4.15
N SER A 62 -14.31 -5.37 -5.22
CA SER A 62 -15.30 -4.29 -5.36
C SER A 62 -16.16 -4.14 -4.10
N ASP A 63 -16.47 -5.24 -3.43
CA ASP A 63 -17.29 -5.26 -2.22
C ASP A 63 -16.63 -4.51 -1.05
N SER A 64 -15.30 -4.53 -0.98
CA SER A 64 -14.56 -3.80 0.07
C SER A 64 -14.63 -2.29 -0.17
N PHE A 65 -14.60 -1.87 -1.43
CA PHE A 65 -14.80 -0.48 -1.82
C PHE A 65 -16.25 -0.04 -1.53
N GLU A 66 -17.25 -0.85 -1.90
CA GLU A 66 -18.66 -0.60 -1.58
C GLU A 66 -18.90 -0.42 -0.08
N LEU A 67 -18.41 -1.36 0.74
CA LEU A 67 -18.55 -1.31 2.20
C LEU A 67 -17.92 -0.03 2.78
N PHE A 68 -16.77 0.37 2.24
CA PHE A 68 -16.12 1.63 2.61
C PHE A 68 -16.98 2.84 2.25
N LEU A 69 -17.52 2.89 1.02
CA LEU A 69 -18.36 4.00 0.54
C LEU A 69 -19.61 4.19 1.40
N LYS A 70 -20.34 3.12 1.72
CA LYS A 70 -21.51 3.17 2.61
C LYS A 70 -21.13 3.71 3.99
N GLN A 71 -20.00 3.27 4.51
CA GLN A 71 -19.49 3.70 5.80
C GLN A 71 -19.16 5.21 5.85
N ILE A 72 -18.49 5.77 4.84
CA ILE A 72 -18.13 7.19 4.85
C ILE A 72 -19.32 8.12 4.60
N GLN A 73 -20.36 7.66 3.91
CA GLN A 73 -21.58 8.43 3.69
C GLN A 73 -22.23 8.86 5.01
N GLU A 74 -22.18 8.01 6.03
CA GLU A 74 -22.78 8.26 7.36
C GLU A 74 -22.03 9.29 8.20
N ASN A 75 -20.76 9.60 7.90
CA ASN A 75 -19.86 10.38 8.78
C ASN A 75 -19.49 11.77 8.24
N GLY A 76 -20.20 12.24 7.22
CA GLY A 76 -19.87 13.46 6.49
C GLY A 76 -18.88 13.17 5.35
N ALA A 77 -19.12 13.80 4.21
CA ALA A 77 -18.38 13.48 3.00
C ALA A 77 -17.08 14.31 2.90
N PRO A 78 -15.91 13.66 2.78
CA PRO A 78 -14.63 14.36 2.57
C PRO A 78 -14.56 14.96 1.17
N GLU A 79 -13.57 15.83 0.95
CA GLU A 79 -13.32 16.40 -0.39
C GLU A 79 -12.87 15.32 -1.37
N PHE A 80 -12.00 14.40 -0.91
CA PHE A 80 -11.45 13.32 -1.68
C PHE A 80 -11.68 11.96 -1.01
N VAL A 81 -11.99 10.95 -1.83
CA VAL A 81 -12.18 9.56 -1.41
C VAL A 81 -11.35 8.64 -2.29
N THR A 82 -10.50 7.79 -1.71
CA THR A 82 -9.61 6.92 -2.50
C THR A 82 -9.23 5.63 -1.77
N GLN A 83 -8.26 4.91 -2.31
CA GLN A 83 -7.61 3.73 -1.73
C GLN A 83 -6.15 4.08 -1.35
N LYS A 84 -5.62 3.42 -0.32
CA LYS A 84 -4.25 3.63 0.17
C LYS A 84 -3.21 3.47 -0.95
N ASN A 85 -3.34 2.44 -1.78
CA ASN A 85 -2.44 2.15 -2.91
C ASN A 85 -2.37 3.30 -3.94
N VAL A 86 -3.47 4.01 -4.18
CA VAL A 86 -3.51 5.17 -5.10
C VAL A 86 -2.66 6.30 -4.56
N LEU A 87 -2.77 6.60 -3.26
CA LEU A 87 -1.95 7.63 -2.61
C LEU A 87 -0.46 7.28 -2.64
N THR A 88 -0.12 6.03 -2.32
CA THR A 88 1.25 5.53 -2.44
C THR A 88 1.77 5.70 -3.86
N ARG A 89 0.98 5.31 -4.86
CA ARG A 89 1.35 5.41 -6.29
C ARG A 89 1.62 6.84 -6.73
N ILE A 90 0.78 7.80 -6.33
CA ILE A 90 0.99 9.23 -6.63
C ILE A 90 2.31 9.70 -6.02
N ALA A 91 2.52 9.40 -4.74
CA ALA A 91 3.68 9.87 -3.98
C ALA A 91 5.02 9.25 -4.44
N THR A 92 4.99 8.04 -5.02
CA THR A 92 6.21 7.37 -5.47
C THR A 92 6.76 7.90 -6.79
N SER A 93 5.94 8.56 -7.61
CA SER A 93 6.31 9.13 -8.93
C SER A 93 7.31 8.26 -9.73
N SER A 94 7.15 6.94 -9.70
CA SER A 94 7.97 6.05 -10.52
C SER A 94 7.49 6.15 -11.96
N ASP A 95 8.37 6.63 -12.84
CA ASP A 95 8.20 6.59 -14.30
C ASP A 95 8.03 5.13 -14.71
N PRO A 96 6.82 4.67 -15.09
CA PRO A 96 6.71 3.39 -15.74
C PRO A 96 7.15 3.67 -17.17
N SER A 97 8.30 3.15 -17.57
CA SER A 97 8.64 2.97 -18.97
C SER A 97 7.69 2.00 -19.68
N SER A 98 6.41 1.95 -19.30
CA SER A 98 5.36 1.20 -19.92
C SER A 98 4.24 2.17 -20.27
N GLU A 99 4.03 2.36 -21.56
CA GLU A 99 2.88 3.03 -22.16
C GLU A 99 1.52 2.36 -21.82
N SER A 100 1.51 1.44 -20.85
CA SER A 100 0.40 0.56 -20.47
C SER A 100 -0.32 0.96 -19.18
N SER A 101 0.03 2.06 -18.51
CA SER A 101 -0.68 2.43 -17.28
C SER A 101 -2.03 3.11 -17.58
N GLU A 102 -3.13 2.45 -17.21
CA GLU A 102 -4.50 2.98 -17.33
C GLU A 102 -4.78 4.20 -16.42
N GLY A 103 -3.75 4.74 -15.75
CA GLY A 103 -3.81 5.96 -14.96
C GLY A 103 -4.66 5.85 -13.69
N ILE A 104 -4.86 6.99 -13.05
CA ILE A 104 -5.75 7.18 -11.91
C ILE A 104 -7.07 7.70 -12.47
N ARG A 105 -8.14 6.95 -12.24
CA ARG A 105 -9.51 7.32 -12.61
C ARG A 105 -10.07 8.23 -11.53
N VAL A 106 -10.72 9.32 -11.94
CA VAL A 106 -11.22 10.37 -11.07
C VAL A 106 -12.63 10.74 -11.48
N PHE A 107 -13.58 10.62 -10.55
CA PHE A 107 -14.99 10.89 -10.77
C PHE A 107 -15.53 11.82 -9.69
N ARG A 108 -16.30 12.84 -10.07
CA ARG A 108 -16.94 13.75 -9.11
C ARG A 108 -18.42 13.45 -8.98
N LYS A 109 -18.88 13.24 -7.76
CA LYS A 109 -20.30 13.01 -7.45
C LYS A 109 -20.67 13.60 -6.09
N SER A 110 -21.79 14.32 -6.04
CA SER A 110 -22.36 14.89 -4.83
C SER A 110 -21.37 15.75 -4.05
N GLY A 111 -20.58 16.55 -4.77
CA GLY A 111 -19.55 17.42 -4.20
C GLY A 111 -18.24 16.74 -3.80
N VAL A 112 -18.14 15.40 -3.91
CA VAL A 112 -16.99 14.58 -3.52
C VAL A 112 -16.22 14.13 -4.76
N THR A 113 -14.89 14.08 -4.65
CA THR A 113 -14.03 13.57 -5.72
C THR A 113 -13.48 12.20 -5.36
N PHE A 114 -13.85 11.18 -6.14
CA PHE A 114 -13.45 9.79 -5.94
C PHE A 114 -12.27 9.45 -6.85
N LEU A 115 -11.30 8.70 -6.34
CA LEU A 115 -10.12 8.27 -7.08
C LEU A 115 -9.89 6.77 -6.91
N TRP A 116 -9.54 6.09 -8.00
CA TRP A 116 -9.13 4.69 -7.97
C TRP A 116 -8.11 4.40 -9.09
N SER A 117 -7.37 3.30 -8.95
CA SER A 117 -6.48 2.83 -10.01
C SER A 117 -7.29 2.29 -11.19
N GLY A 118 -6.93 2.67 -12.42
CA GLY A 118 -7.53 2.07 -13.61
C GLY A 118 -7.10 0.63 -13.86
N GLU A 119 -5.94 0.23 -13.33
CA GLU A 119 -5.41 -1.12 -13.51
C GLU A 119 -6.18 -2.17 -12.69
N LYS A 120 -6.55 -3.28 -13.34
CA LYS A 120 -6.41 -4.59 -12.70
C LYS A 120 -4.91 -4.81 -12.57
N GLN A 121 -4.36 -4.51 -11.40
CA GLN A 121 -2.97 -4.79 -11.12
C GLN A 121 -2.75 -6.30 -11.38
N GLU A 122 -1.99 -6.66 -12.43
CA GLU A 122 -1.39 -7.99 -12.52
C GLU A 122 -0.33 -8.06 -11.41
N GLU A 123 -0.81 -8.11 -10.17
CA GLU A 123 0.01 -8.32 -9.00
C GLU A 123 0.62 -9.71 -9.13
N ASP A 124 1.95 -9.78 -9.05
CA ASP A 124 2.68 -11.04 -9.02
C ASP A 124 2.08 -11.94 -7.92
N CYS A 125 1.30 -12.93 -8.35
CA CYS A 125 0.55 -13.81 -7.46
C CYS A 125 1.50 -14.56 -6.50
N CYS A 126 2.75 -14.77 -6.92
CA CYS A 126 3.78 -15.35 -6.07
C CYS A 126 4.18 -14.39 -4.95
N GLN A 127 4.37 -13.10 -5.26
CA GLN A 127 4.74 -12.09 -4.27
C GLN A 127 3.66 -11.93 -3.18
N LYS A 128 2.40 -11.84 -3.58
CA LYS A 128 1.25 -11.82 -2.66
C LYS A 128 1.22 -13.02 -1.72
N LYS A 129 1.45 -14.21 -2.29
CA LYS A 129 1.51 -15.47 -1.55
C LYS A 129 2.63 -15.45 -0.51
N TYR A 130 3.82 -14.97 -0.88
CA TYR A 130 4.95 -14.86 0.03
C TYR A 130 4.66 -13.91 1.19
N GLU A 131 4.07 -12.75 0.91
CA GLU A 131 3.68 -11.80 1.96
C GLU A 131 2.58 -12.36 2.85
N LYS A 132 1.61 -13.09 2.30
CA LYS A 132 0.59 -13.79 3.09
C LYS A 132 1.21 -14.80 4.05
N LEU A 133 2.08 -15.69 3.57
CA LEU A 133 2.76 -16.69 4.41
C LEU A 133 3.60 -16.03 5.51
N PHE A 134 4.30 -14.95 5.18
CA PHE A 134 5.08 -14.19 6.14
C PHE A 134 4.19 -13.52 7.20
N LYS A 135 3.05 -12.95 6.81
CA LYS A 135 2.05 -12.39 7.73
C LYS A 135 1.47 -13.46 8.65
N ASP A 136 0.98 -14.56 8.07
CA ASP A 136 0.37 -15.67 8.80
C ASP A 136 1.35 -16.23 9.85
N TYR A 137 2.66 -16.25 9.57
CA TYR A 137 3.67 -16.68 10.53
C TYR A 137 3.67 -15.83 11.81
N PHE A 138 3.51 -14.51 11.72
CA PHE A 138 3.54 -13.61 12.88
C PHE A 138 2.17 -13.32 13.50
N LEU A 139 1.09 -13.49 12.74
CA LEU A 139 -0.25 -13.05 13.14
C LEU A 139 -1.24 -14.22 13.31
N GLY A 140 -0.86 -15.42 12.86
CA GLY A 140 -1.79 -16.53 12.67
C GLY A 140 -2.56 -16.42 11.36
N THR A 141 -3.09 -17.54 10.88
CA THR A 141 -3.89 -17.58 9.66
C THR A 141 -5.25 -16.93 9.91
N SER A 142 -5.57 -15.89 9.14
CA SER A 142 -6.92 -15.31 9.07
C SER A 142 -7.48 -15.49 7.66
N GLU A 143 -8.73 -15.94 7.57
CA GLU A 143 -9.45 -16.01 6.30
C GLU A 143 -9.96 -14.63 5.86
N GLN A 144 -10.08 -13.67 6.78
CA GLN A 144 -10.63 -12.35 6.51
C GLN A 144 -9.57 -11.26 6.65
N LYS A 145 -9.52 -10.38 5.65
CA LYS A 145 -8.72 -9.16 5.69
C LYS A 145 -9.42 -8.09 6.55
N VAL A 146 -8.61 -7.32 7.27
CA VAL A 146 -9.07 -6.16 8.02
C VAL A 146 -8.58 -4.90 7.31
N PHE A 147 -9.51 -3.99 7.04
CA PHE A 147 -9.23 -2.70 6.42
C PHE A 147 -9.37 -1.60 7.47
N GLY A 148 -8.43 -0.65 7.46
CA GLY A 148 -8.54 0.60 8.19
C GLY A 148 -9.19 1.66 7.31
N ILE A 149 -10.04 2.50 7.90
CA ILE A 149 -10.46 3.78 7.32
C ILE A 149 -9.56 4.86 7.89
N PHE A 150 -8.97 5.65 7.02
CA PHE A 150 -7.99 6.66 7.36
C PHE A 150 -8.45 8.03 6.86
N GLU A 151 -8.07 9.05 7.62
CA GLU A 151 -8.14 10.45 7.23
C GLU A 151 -6.72 10.98 7.13
N ALA A 152 -6.39 11.63 6.01
CA ALA A 152 -5.13 12.34 5.82
C ALA A 152 -5.38 13.79 5.38
N THR A 153 -4.48 14.67 5.80
CA THR A 153 -4.37 16.02 5.24
C THR A 153 -3.10 16.10 4.41
N ILE A 154 -3.28 16.27 3.10
CA ILE A 154 -2.20 16.37 2.11
C ILE A 154 -1.63 17.81 2.12
N PRO A 155 -0.34 18.02 1.80
CA PRO A 155 0.22 19.36 1.70
C PRO A 155 -0.59 20.21 0.72
N GLY A 156 -0.90 21.45 1.11
CA GLY A 156 -1.86 22.30 0.39
C GLY A 156 -3.29 22.23 0.94
N GLY A 157 -3.58 21.35 1.91
CA GLY A 157 -4.81 21.37 2.72
C GLY A 157 -5.92 20.43 2.27
N ALA A 158 -5.69 19.64 1.21
CA ALA A 158 -6.68 18.66 0.74
C ALA A 158 -6.92 17.57 1.79
N LYS A 159 -8.19 17.36 2.16
CA LYS A 159 -8.60 16.30 3.09
C LYS A 159 -9.05 15.07 2.32
N VAL A 160 -8.41 13.94 2.61
CA VAL A 160 -8.62 12.69 1.88
C VAL A 160 -9.05 11.61 2.86
N TYR A 161 -10.18 10.95 2.58
CA TYR A 161 -10.50 9.69 3.24
C TYR A 161 -10.14 8.55 2.32
N TYR A 162 -9.60 7.50 2.90
CA TYR A 162 -9.24 6.31 2.15
C TYR A 162 -9.27 5.10 3.06
N PHE A 163 -9.23 3.92 2.44
CA PHE A 163 -9.06 2.67 3.15
C PHE A 163 -7.89 1.88 2.58
N GLY A 164 -7.40 0.94 3.37
CA GLY A 164 -6.36 0.01 2.95
C GLY A 164 -6.19 -1.10 3.99
N GLU A 165 -5.64 -2.23 3.54
CA GLU A 165 -5.37 -3.39 4.41
C GLU A 165 -4.45 -2.96 5.57
N VAL A 166 -4.81 -3.37 6.78
CA VAL A 166 -3.97 -3.27 7.99
C VAL A 166 -3.53 -4.68 8.34
N ASP A 167 -2.25 -4.98 8.10
CA ASP A 167 -1.73 -6.33 8.25
C ASP A 167 -1.91 -6.83 9.69
N GLY A 168 -1.52 -6.03 10.69
CA GLY A 168 -1.71 -6.37 12.11
C GLY A 168 -1.30 -5.24 13.04
N ARG A 169 -1.28 -5.54 14.35
CA ARG A 169 -0.91 -4.59 15.42
C ARG A 169 0.06 -5.18 16.43
N ASP A 170 0.87 -4.32 17.01
CA ASP A 170 1.75 -4.67 18.13
C ASP A 170 1.03 -4.56 19.49
N ALA A 171 1.76 -4.80 20.58
CA ALA A 171 1.22 -4.71 21.94
C ALA A 171 0.76 -3.28 22.32
N ASN A 172 1.32 -2.25 21.67
CA ASN A 172 0.96 -0.85 21.88
C ASN A 172 -0.17 -0.39 20.94
N GLN A 173 -0.84 -1.33 20.26
CA GLN A 173 -1.89 -1.07 19.27
C GLN A 173 -1.40 -0.28 18.03
N GLN A 174 -0.09 -0.20 17.81
CA GLN A 174 0.47 0.42 16.61
C GLN A 174 0.34 -0.53 15.43
N HIS A 175 0.00 0.01 14.26
CA HIS A 175 -0.09 -0.79 13.03
C HIS A 175 1.29 -1.34 12.65
N LEU A 176 1.26 -2.53 12.04
CA LEU A 176 2.43 -3.18 11.46
C LEU A 176 2.19 -3.39 9.97
N ALA A 177 3.25 -3.29 9.18
CA ALA A 177 3.27 -3.73 7.80
C ALA A 177 4.28 -4.87 7.64
N PHE A 178 3.93 -5.88 6.87
CA PHE A 178 4.79 -7.03 6.58
C PHE A 178 5.07 -7.08 5.08
N ARG A 179 6.33 -6.97 4.68
CA ARG A 179 6.75 -7.09 3.29
C ARG A 179 7.82 -8.14 3.13
N VAL A 180 7.80 -8.82 2.00
CA VAL A 180 8.83 -9.80 1.63
C VAL A 180 9.57 -9.28 0.42
N VAL A 181 10.89 -9.33 0.44
CA VAL A 181 11.72 -8.88 -0.70
C VAL A 181 12.77 -9.91 -1.04
N ARG A 182 13.10 -10.02 -2.33
CA ARG A 182 14.24 -10.82 -2.78
C ARG A 182 15.57 -10.10 -2.50
N TYR A 183 15.58 -8.78 -2.57
CA TYR A 183 16.77 -7.97 -2.39
C TYR A 183 16.91 -7.54 -0.94
N ALA A 184 18.03 -7.92 -0.30
CA ALA A 184 18.35 -7.46 1.05
C ALA A 184 18.52 -5.93 1.11
N THR A 185 18.26 -5.35 2.27
CA THR A 185 18.53 -3.92 2.60
C THR A 185 20.00 -3.53 2.45
N THR A 186 20.91 -4.49 2.28
CA THR A 186 22.33 -4.25 2.02
C THR A 186 22.64 -4.06 0.53
N THR A 187 21.63 -4.17 -0.36
CA THR A 187 21.81 -4.07 -1.81
C THR A 187 21.18 -2.80 -2.38
N LEU A 188 21.72 -2.33 -3.51
CA LEU A 188 21.23 -1.11 -4.18
C LEU A 188 19.78 -1.25 -4.67
N ASN A 189 19.41 -2.44 -5.16
CA ASN A 189 18.11 -2.69 -5.76
C ASN A 189 16.97 -2.46 -4.76
N PHE A 190 17.13 -2.87 -3.50
CA PHE A 190 16.13 -2.60 -2.47
C PHE A 190 15.86 -1.10 -2.32
N TRP A 191 16.92 -0.30 -2.16
CA TRP A 191 16.79 1.15 -1.97
C TRP A 191 16.27 1.85 -3.22
N LYS A 192 16.71 1.43 -4.39
CA LYS A 192 16.30 2.02 -5.67
C LYS A 192 14.85 1.70 -6.03
N GLU A 193 14.42 0.46 -5.85
CA GLU A 193 13.16 -0.03 -6.43
C GLU A 193 12.01 -0.10 -5.42
N LYS A 194 12.29 -0.28 -4.13
CA LYS A 194 11.25 -0.60 -3.12
C LYS A 194 11.16 0.37 -1.96
N SER A 195 12.26 1.02 -1.59
CA SER A 195 12.25 1.83 -0.36
C SER A 195 11.29 3.03 -0.38
N CYS A 196 11.10 3.68 -1.54
CA CYS A 196 10.15 4.78 -1.70
C CYS A 196 8.70 4.31 -1.54
N GLU A 197 8.34 3.24 -2.25
CA GLU A 197 7.03 2.59 -2.19
C GLU A 197 6.69 2.17 -0.76
N PHE A 198 7.62 1.49 -0.09
CA PHE A 198 7.41 1.02 1.27
C PHE A 198 7.31 2.17 2.29
N PHE A 199 8.07 3.24 2.10
CA PHE A 199 7.96 4.42 2.95
C PHE A 199 6.56 5.04 2.85
N TRP A 200 6.08 5.31 1.64
CA TRP A 200 4.77 5.94 1.43
C TRP A 200 3.62 5.03 1.84
N ASP A 201 3.71 3.73 1.58
CA ASP A 201 2.73 2.76 2.08
C ASP A 201 2.67 2.73 3.61
N CYS A 202 3.81 2.89 4.30
CA CYS A 202 3.83 3.02 5.76
C CYS A 202 3.23 4.35 6.23
N VAL A 203 3.53 5.48 5.57
CA VAL A 203 2.91 6.79 5.86
C VAL A 203 1.39 6.66 5.80
N PHE A 204 0.85 6.20 4.67
CA PHE A 204 -0.59 6.11 4.46
C PHE A 204 -1.24 4.98 5.26
N GLY A 205 -0.51 3.94 5.62
CA GLY A 205 -0.99 2.90 6.54
C GLY A 205 -0.98 3.29 8.02
N ASN A 206 -0.45 4.47 8.37
CA ASN A 206 -0.15 4.86 9.75
C ASN A 206 0.72 3.82 10.48
N VAL A 207 1.74 3.31 9.77
CA VAL A 207 2.61 2.22 10.21
C VAL A 207 3.98 2.78 10.62
N PRO A 208 4.31 2.81 11.92
CA PRO A 208 5.62 3.30 12.37
C PRO A 208 6.77 2.32 12.07
N ILE A 209 6.49 1.03 11.91
CA ILE A 209 7.50 -0.02 11.75
C ILE A 209 7.11 -0.96 10.61
N LEU A 210 8.00 -1.06 9.63
CA LEU A 210 7.95 -2.06 8.56
C LEU A 210 8.72 -3.31 8.98
N MET A 211 8.03 -4.46 9.00
CA MET A 211 8.62 -5.78 9.17
C MET A 211 9.02 -6.31 7.79
N LEU A 212 10.32 -6.44 7.55
CA LEU A 212 10.86 -6.85 6.25
C LEU A 212 11.49 -8.25 6.33
N GLY A 213 10.93 -9.18 5.57
CA GLY A 213 11.52 -10.50 5.33
C GLY A 213 12.34 -10.50 4.05
N THR A 214 13.64 -10.76 4.11
CA THR A 214 14.44 -11.04 2.91
C THR A 214 14.38 -12.53 2.59
N ARG A 215 13.94 -12.87 1.37
CA ARG A 215 13.83 -14.25 0.90
C ARG A 215 14.90 -14.64 -0.11
N THR A 216 15.19 -15.93 -0.18
CA THR A 216 15.93 -16.55 -1.27
C THR A 216 15.07 -16.69 -2.53
N GLY A 217 15.74 -16.86 -3.67
CA GLY A 217 15.15 -17.38 -4.91
C GLY A 217 15.17 -18.91 -4.97
N THR A 218 15.11 -19.42 -6.18
CA THR A 218 15.35 -20.83 -6.54
C THR A 218 16.85 -21.13 -6.65
N MET A 219 17.20 -22.39 -6.81
CA MET A 219 18.58 -22.86 -7.02
C MET A 219 19.17 -22.30 -8.30
N ASP A 220 18.37 -22.14 -9.35
CA ASP A 220 18.83 -21.67 -10.65
C ASP A 220 19.15 -20.18 -10.68
N ASP A 221 18.52 -19.38 -9.81
CA ASP A 221 18.55 -17.93 -9.88
C ASP A 221 19.07 -17.20 -8.61
N ASP A 222 19.29 -17.90 -7.49
CA ASP A 222 19.90 -17.31 -6.29
C ASP A 222 21.16 -18.08 -5.84
N PRO A 223 22.36 -17.51 -5.99
CA PRO A 223 23.59 -18.15 -5.54
C PRO A 223 23.61 -18.55 -4.05
N LYS A 224 22.79 -17.91 -3.19
CA LYS A 224 22.72 -18.24 -1.75
C LYS A 224 22.17 -19.63 -1.48
N THR A 225 21.41 -20.21 -2.41
CA THR A 225 20.84 -21.56 -2.28
C THR A 225 21.81 -22.66 -2.75
N ARG A 226 22.98 -22.28 -3.27
CA ARG A 226 24.06 -23.19 -3.69
C ARG A 226 25.19 -23.24 -2.66
N GLU A 227 26.11 -24.17 -2.84
CA GLU A 227 27.34 -24.21 -2.06
C GLU A 227 28.12 -22.88 -2.16
N PRO A 228 28.71 -22.39 -1.05
CA PRO A 228 28.81 -23.06 0.26
C PRO A 228 27.67 -22.72 1.23
N LEU A 229 26.76 -21.81 0.87
CA LEU A 229 25.75 -21.30 1.80
C LEU A 229 24.55 -22.26 1.96
N CYS A 230 24.11 -22.88 0.86
CA CYS A 230 23.04 -23.88 0.83
C CYS A 230 21.76 -23.44 1.55
N TYR A 231 21.39 -22.16 1.44
CA TYR A 231 20.14 -21.69 2.02
C TYR A 231 18.95 -22.36 1.33
N SER A 232 17.88 -22.62 2.08
CA SER A 232 16.64 -23.17 1.50
C SER A 232 16.07 -22.24 0.44
N GLU A 233 15.60 -22.80 -0.67
CA GLU A 233 14.93 -22.05 -1.73
C GLU A 233 13.64 -21.40 -1.24
N LEU A 234 13.25 -20.29 -1.86
CA LEU A 234 11.99 -19.58 -1.60
C LEU A 234 11.67 -19.44 -0.11
N SER A 235 12.67 -19.06 0.69
CA SER A 235 12.56 -19.00 2.14
C SER A 235 13.03 -17.66 2.67
N VAL A 236 12.30 -17.08 3.63
CA VAL A 236 12.78 -15.90 4.35
C VAL A 236 13.94 -16.34 5.23
N TYR A 237 15.13 -15.79 5.00
CA TYR A 237 16.35 -16.14 5.75
C TYR A 237 16.82 -14.99 6.66
N LYS A 238 16.26 -13.79 6.49
CA LYS A 238 16.61 -12.61 7.27
C LYS A 238 15.37 -11.79 7.58
N LEU A 239 15.24 -11.38 8.84
CA LEU A 239 14.21 -10.48 9.33
C LEU A 239 14.84 -9.15 9.72
N GLU A 240 14.20 -8.04 9.31
CA GLU A 240 14.62 -6.69 9.65
C GLU A 240 13.43 -5.84 10.06
N ASN A 241 13.60 -5.06 11.12
CA ASN A 241 12.65 -4.03 11.51
C ASN A 241 13.17 -2.70 10.98
N LEU A 242 12.39 -2.07 10.10
CA LEU A 242 12.72 -0.77 9.53
C LEU A 242 11.75 0.27 10.09
N PRO A 243 12.19 1.11 11.04
CA PRO A 243 11.40 2.27 11.46
C PRO A 243 11.12 3.15 10.24
N GLN A 244 9.85 3.48 10.01
CA GLN A 244 9.39 4.26 8.86
C GLN A 244 10.23 5.54 8.66
N GLU A 245 10.47 6.27 9.75
CA GLU A 245 11.20 7.55 9.73
C GLU A 245 12.68 7.42 9.35
N SER A 246 13.25 6.21 9.49
CA SER A 246 14.65 5.94 9.15
C SER A 246 14.84 5.66 7.66
N ILE A 247 13.80 5.16 6.97
CA ILE A 247 13.89 4.69 5.58
C ILE A 247 14.49 5.74 4.62
N PRO A 248 14.05 7.02 4.63
CA PRO A 248 14.61 8.04 3.72
C PRO A 248 16.10 8.31 3.98
N SER A 249 16.51 8.37 5.25
CA SER A 249 17.91 8.62 5.61
C SER A 249 18.84 7.47 5.23
N LEU A 250 18.33 6.23 5.34
CA LEU A 250 19.05 5.03 4.91
C LEU A 250 19.16 5.00 3.38
N ALA A 251 18.09 5.33 2.65
CA ALA A 251 18.11 5.43 1.19
C ALA A 251 19.17 6.43 0.71
N SER A 252 19.21 7.64 1.31
CA SER A 252 20.22 8.65 1.01
C SER A 252 21.64 8.17 1.31
N THR A 253 21.87 7.54 2.46
CA THR A 253 23.19 6.98 2.83
C THR A 253 23.66 5.93 1.81
N PHE A 254 22.76 5.10 1.30
CA PHE A 254 23.08 4.11 0.27
C PHE A 254 23.34 4.75 -1.09
N ALA A 255 22.62 5.81 -1.45
CA ALA A 255 22.86 6.56 -2.68
C ALA A 255 24.27 7.17 -2.72
N ASP A 256 24.71 7.80 -1.63
CA ASP A 256 26.05 8.38 -1.53
C ASP A 256 27.16 7.33 -1.73
N LYS A 257 26.97 6.14 -1.15
CA LYS A 257 27.90 5.00 -1.30
C LYS A 257 27.88 4.40 -2.71
N SER A 258 26.81 4.60 -3.48
CA SER A 258 26.62 3.99 -4.80
C SER A 258 27.43 4.65 -5.91
N LYS A 259 28.16 5.74 -5.62
CA LYS A 259 28.95 6.53 -6.59
C LYS A 259 28.11 6.98 -7.81
N GLY A 260 26.90 7.46 -7.56
CA GLY A 260 26.02 8.03 -8.60
C GLY A 260 25.20 7.02 -9.40
N LYS A 261 25.16 5.74 -9.02
CA LYS A 261 24.29 4.72 -9.66
C LYS A 261 22.82 4.83 -9.27
N PHE A 262 22.52 5.64 -8.25
CA PHE A 262 21.21 5.86 -7.70
C PHE A 262 21.12 7.30 -7.20
N VAL A 263 20.06 7.99 -7.62
CA VAL A 263 19.67 9.29 -7.06
C VAL A 263 18.61 8.99 -6.00
N PRO A 264 18.81 9.39 -4.74
CA PRO A 264 17.85 9.10 -3.69
C PRO A 264 16.58 9.91 -3.94
N TRP A 265 15.43 9.27 -3.71
CA TRP A 265 14.16 9.98 -3.58
C TRP A 265 14.14 10.74 -2.25
N SER A 266 13.33 11.79 -2.17
CA SER A 266 13.10 12.52 -0.93
C SER A 266 11.62 12.54 -0.54
N ILE A 267 11.36 12.79 0.74
CA ILE A 267 10.00 12.98 1.25
C ILE A 267 9.34 14.18 0.57
N MET A 268 10.12 15.25 0.34
CA MET A 268 9.63 16.47 -0.30
C MET A 268 9.18 16.24 -1.74
N ASP A 269 9.85 15.34 -2.48
CA ASP A 269 9.45 14.99 -3.84
C ASP A 269 8.05 14.36 -3.83
N GLY A 270 7.82 13.35 -2.99
CA GLY A 270 6.51 12.71 -2.91
C GLY A 270 5.41 13.62 -2.35
N GLU A 271 5.72 14.50 -1.41
CA GLU A 271 4.80 15.54 -0.92
C GLU A 271 4.41 16.54 -2.01
N SER A 272 5.39 16.97 -2.81
CA SER A 272 5.17 17.89 -3.93
C SER A 272 4.34 17.24 -5.03
N GLU A 273 4.58 15.96 -5.32
CA GLU A 273 3.83 15.18 -6.30
C GLU A 273 2.36 15.01 -5.89
N LEU A 274 2.10 14.70 -4.62
CA LEU A 274 0.74 14.67 -4.08
C LEU A 274 0.07 16.04 -4.19
N GLN A 275 0.75 17.09 -3.72
CA GLN A 275 0.20 18.45 -3.76
C GLN A 275 -0.12 18.90 -5.20
N GLU A 276 0.78 18.65 -6.14
CA GLU A 276 0.58 18.97 -7.55
C GLU A 276 -0.61 18.19 -8.12
N PHE A 277 -0.68 16.88 -7.86
CA PHE A 277 -1.74 16.02 -8.35
C PHE A 277 -3.12 16.48 -7.84
N PHE A 278 -3.27 16.67 -6.52
CA PHE A 278 -4.55 17.10 -5.95
C PHE A 278 -4.97 18.49 -6.45
N ARG A 279 -4.02 19.43 -6.56
CA ARG A 279 -4.28 20.76 -7.16
C ARG A 279 -4.75 20.64 -8.61
N LEU A 280 -4.15 19.75 -9.38
CA LEU A 280 -4.51 19.50 -10.78
C LEU A 280 -5.91 18.90 -10.89
N VAL A 281 -6.25 17.94 -10.03
CA VAL A 281 -7.60 17.36 -9.94
C VAL A 281 -8.62 18.44 -9.61
N GLN A 282 -8.39 19.27 -8.59
CA GLN A 282 -9.31 20.37 -8.22
C GLN A 282 -9.53 21.37 -9.37
N ALA A 283 -8.47 21.69 -10.10
CA ALA A 283 -8.55 22.62 -11.24
C ALA A 283 -9.29 22.03 -12.45
N THR A 284 -9.32 20.70 -12.58
CA THR A 284 -9.86 20.03 -13.77
C THR A 284 -11.25 19.47 -13.55
N VAL A 285 -11.46 18.78 -12.42
CA VAL A 285 -12.69 18.03 -12.11
C VAL A 285 -13.64 18.93 -11.31
N THR A 286 -14.20 19.92 -12.01
CA THR A 286 -15.02 20.98 -11.40
C THR A 286 -16.52 20.75 -11.50
N GLN A 287 -16.95 19.95 -12.49
CA GLN A 287 -18.36 19.68 -12.76
C GLN A 287 -18.80 18.36 -12.11
N GLU A 288 -20.04 18.31 -11.65
CA GLU A 288 -20.67 17.05 -11.22
C GLU A 288 -20.73 16.06 -12.39
N ASP A 289 -20.61 14.78 -12.04
CA ASP A 289 -20.54 13.66 -12.97
C ASP A 289 -19.35 13.70 -13.95
N ALA A 290 -18.37 14.58 -13.71
CA ALA A 290 -17.17 14.64 -14.53
C ALA A 290 -16.26 13.44 -14.26
N PHE A 291 -15.82 12.76 -15.32
CA PHE A 291 -15.01 11.55 -15.25
C PHE A 291 -13.74 11.68 -16.10
N PHE A 292 -12.59 11.52 -15.46
CA PHE A 292 -11.29 11.68 -16.09
C PHE A 292 -10.32 10.57 -15.69
N THR A 293 -9.36 10.30 -16.58
CA THR A 293 -8.18 9.52 -16.28
C THR A 293 -6.95 10.43 -16.29
N PHE A 294 -6.18 10.37 -15.20
CA PHE A 294 -4.91 11.05 -15.02
C PHE A 294 -3.78 10.03 -15.14
N SER A 295 -2.94 10.15 -16.15
CA SER A 295 -1.74 9.32 -16.30
C SER A 295 -0.50 10.17 -16.38
N LYS A 296 0.63 9.66 -15.91
CA LYS A 296 1.90 10.39 -15.95
C LYS A 296 2.73 9.91 -17.14
N ASN A 297 3.32 10.85 -17.88
CA ASN A 297 4.26 10.59 -18.95
C ASN A 297 5.52 11.42 -18.70
N GLY A 298 6.58 10.77 -18.20
CA GLY A 298 7.76 11.47 -17.69
C GLY A 298 7.39 12.42 -16.55
N SER A 299 7.69 13.71 -16.71
CA SER A 299 7.41 14.74 -15.70
C SER A 299 6.03 15.39 -15.80
N SER A 300 5.18 15.00 -16.76
CA SER A 300 3.90 15.67 -17.03
C SER A 300 2.69 14.77 -16.87
N TRP A 301 1.63 15.31 -16.27
CA TRP A 301 0.32 14.66 -16.20
C TRP A 301 -0.45 14.83 -17.52
N LYS A 302 -0.89 13.72 -18.10
CA LYS A 302 -1.85 13.64 -19.19
C LYS A 302 -3.24 13.41 -18.60
N ILE A 303 -4.20 14.21 -19.05
CA ILE A 303 -5.59 14.11 -18.59
C ILE A 303 -6.47 13.77 -19.78
N LYS A 304 -7.27 12.73 -19.64
CA LYS A 304 -8.25 12.30 -20.65
C LYS A 304 -9.64 12.32 -20.04
N ASN A 305 -10.59 12.95 -20.71
CA ASN A 305 -12.00 12.78 -20.39
C ASN A 305 -12.43 11.37 -20.83
N VAL A 306 -13.11 10.64 -19.96
CA VAL A 306 -13.54 9.27 -20.22
C VAL A 306 -15.03 9.25 -20.52
N THR A 307 -15.41 8.70 -21.67
CA THR A 307 -16.82 8.47 -22.03
C THR A 307 -17.31 7.13 -21.49
N ALA A 308 -18.63 7.03 -21.27
CA ALA A 308 -19.39 6.10 -20.43
C ALA A 308 -19.17 4.56 -20.54
N ASN A 309 -18.15 4.06 -21.23
CA ASN A 309 -17.93 2.61 -21.40
C ASN A 309 -16.97 2.00 -20.37
N ASP A 310 -16.55 2.74 -19.34
CA ASP A 310 -15.49 2.32 -18.39
C ASP A 310 -15.88 2.64 -16.92
N MET A 311 -17.12 2.25 -16.53
CA MET A 311 -17.87 2.80 -15.38
C MET A 311 -17.97 1.91 -14.12
N ASP A 312 -17.20 0.82 -13.98
CA ASP A 312 -17.43 -0.19 -12.93
C ASP A 312 -17.61 0.40 -11.50
N TYR A 313 -16.85 1.43 -11.12
CA TYR A 313 -17.04 2.14 -9.84
C TYR A 313 -17.95 3.37 -9.92
N CYS A 314 -18.13 3.99 -11.10
CA CYS A 314 -19.00 5.16 -11.27
C CYS A 314 -20.45 4.82 -10.95
N ASP A 315 -20.94 3.67 -11.40
CA ASP A 315 -22.32 3.21 -11.15
C ASP A 315 -22.53 2.91 -9.66
N LEU A 316 -21.55 2.27 -9.01
CA LEU A 316 -21.56 2.01 -7.57
C LEU A 316 -21.59 3.32 -6.76
N ILE A 317 -20.69 4.24 -7.06
CA ILE A 317 -20.60 5.55 -6.42
C ILE A 317 -21.92 6.31 -6.62
N SER A 318 -22.43 6.34 -7.85
CA SER A 318 -23.69 7.01 -8.16
C SER A 318 -24.83 6.41 -7.36
N THR A 319 -24.93 5.08 -7.26
CA THR A 319 -25.97 4.41 -6.48
C THR A 319 -25.94 4.79 -5.00
N ILE A 320 -24.76 4.84 -4.39
CA ILE A 320 -24.60 5.16 -2.96
C ILE A 320 -24.81 6.66 -2.69
N PHE A 321 -24.34 7.54 -3.58
CA PHE A 321 -24.35 9.00 -3.39
C PHE A 321 -25.50 9.73 -4.12
N SER A 322 -26.57 9.04 -4.56
CA SER A 322 -27.70 9.63 -5.32
C SER A 322 -28.72 10.45 -4.50
N ASN A 323 -28.44 10.80 -3.24
CA ASN A 323 -29.33 11.62 -2.40
C ASN A 323 -28.87 13.07 -2.32
#